data_AF-A0A9E4VGM4-F1
#
_entry.id   AF-A0A9E4VGM4-F1
#
_cell.length_a   1.000
_cell.length_b   1.000
_cell.length_c   1.000
_cell.angle_alpha   90.00
_cell.angle_beta   90.00
_cell.angle_gamma   90.00
#
_symmetry.space_group_name_H-M   'P 1'
#
loop_
_entity.id
_entity.type
_entity.pdbx_description
1 polymer ?
#
loop_
_entity_poly.entity_id
_entity_poly.type
_entity_poly.pdbx_seq_one_letter_code
_entity_poly.pdbx_strand_id
1 'polypeptide(L)'
;SHAVDSSGQSFEIAGSMAMRQGVLDAAPTLLEPIMSVHITAPEQFAGAIVGDLNTRRSHILGMSPEGGIAYIDAEMPRSEAQQYSTQLRALTQGRGTLTMEFGHYGEVPASLVERIVAQTQEAAKA
;
A
#
# COMPACT_ATOMS: atom_id res chain seq x y z
N SER A 1 27.64 22.06 35.18
CA SER A 1 26.89 21.11 36.03
C SER A 1 25.41 21.26 35.75
N HIS A 2 24.79 20.25 35.13
CA HIS A 2 23.36 20.19 34.77
C HIS A 2 22.60 19.11 35.58
N ALA A 3 23.10 18.76 36.77
CA ALA A 3 22.58 17.64 37.55
C ALA A 3 21.24 17.91 38.25
N VAL A 4 20.83 19.18 38.35
CA VAL A 4 19.66 19.60 39.14
C VAL A 4 18.42 19.83 38.27
N ASP A 5 18.60 20.23 37.00
CA ASP A 5 17.51 20.52 36.06
C ASP A 5 17.27 19.41 35.02
N SER A 6 18.12 18.37 35.00
CA SER A 6 17.98 17.24 34.08
C SER A 6 17.18 16.11 34.74
N SER A 7 16.00 15.84 34.22
CA SER A 7 15.17 14.69 34.60
C SER A 7 14.99 13.74 33.41
N GLY A 8 14.52 12.51 33.65
CA GLY A 8 14.19 11.58 32.56
C GLY A 8 13.20 12.20 31.55
N GLN A 9 12.21 12.93 32.05
CA GLN A 9 11.25 13.66 31.22
C GLN A 9 11.93 14.75 30.36
N SER A 10 12.93 15.44 30.91
CA SER A 10 13.70 16.45 30.17
C SER A 10 14.43 15.83 28.96
N PHE A 11 14.97 14.61 29.11
CA PHE A 11 15.63 13.89 28.01
C PHE A 11 14.65 13.33 26.97
N GLU A 12 13.48 12.85 27.39
CA GLU A 12 12.44 12.41 26.46
C GLU A 12 11.94 13.56 25.58
N ILE A 13 11.70 14.73 26.18
CA ILE A 13 11.29 15.94 25.45
C ILE A 13 12.40 16.37 24.49
N ALA A 14 13.65 16.45 24.97
CA ALA A 14 14.79 16.80 24.13
C ALA A 14 14.97 15.83 22.95
N GLY A 15 14.81 14.53 23.19
CA GLY A 15 14.87 13.50 22.15
C GLY A 15 13.73 13.63 21.12
N SER A 16 12.51 13.90 21.57
CA SER A 16 11.35 14.15 20.68
C SER A 16 11.57 15.36 19.78
N MET A 17 12.08 16.47 20.34
CA MET A 17 12.39 17.68 19.59
C MET A 17 13.51 17.43 18.56
N ALA A 18 14.58 16.75 18.97
CA ALA A 18 15.69 16.40 18.09
C ALA A 18 15.25 15.47 16.95
N MET A 19 14.43 14.45 17.24
CA MET A 19 13.91 13.55 16.21
C MET A 19 13.00 14.27 15.23
N ARG A 20 12.11 15.14 15.72
CA ARG A 20 11.23 15.94 14.85
C ARG A 20 12.06 16.79 13.88
N GLN A 21 13.08 17.49 14.37
CA GLN A 21 13.95 18.30 13.52
C GLN A 21 14.71 17.42 12.52
N GLY A 22 15.34 16.35 13.00
CA GLY A 22 16.12 15.44 12.16
C GLY A 22 15.30 14.79 11.03
N VAL A 23 14.04 14.41 11.31
CA VAL A 23 13.14 13.88 10.27
C VAL A 23 12.85 14.91 9.20
N LEU A 24 12.55 16.16 9.57
CA LEU A 24 12.24 17.22 8.62
C LEU A 24 13.44 17.55 7.72
N ASP A 25 14.64 17.52 8.28
CA ASP A 25 15.88 17.79 7.55
C ASP A 25 16.30 16.61 6.64
N ALA A 26 15.78 15.40 6.89
CA ALA A 26 16.12 14.19 6.15
C ALA A 26 15.25 13.92 4.90
N ALA A 27 14.37 14.85 4.52
CA ALA A 27 13.44 14.70 3.39
C ALA A 27 12.61 13.39 3.46
N PRO A 28 11.68 13.28 4.43
CA PRO A 28 10.96 12.05 4.69
C PRO A 28 10.02 11.71 3.54
N THR A 29 9.89 10.42 3.23
CA THR A 29 8.94 9.90 2.23
C THR A 29 7.79 9.15 2.89
N LEU A 30 6.64 9.12 2.22
CA LEU A 30 5.47 8.37 2.67
C LEU A 30 5.51 6.95 2.10
N LEU A 31 5.25 5.97 2.95
CA LEU A 31 5.20 4.56 2.57
C LEU A 31 3.77 4.03 2.61
N GLU A 32 3.41 3.16 1.66
CA GLU A 32 2.17 2.38 1.66
C GLU A 32 2.43 0.87 1.68
N PRO A 33 1.55 0.07 2.30
CA PRO A 33 1.66 -1.39 2.25
C PRO A 33 1.37 -1.92 0.84
N ILE A 34 2.29 -2.72 0.32
CA ILE A 34 2.16 -3.46 -0.93
C ILE A 34 1.78 -4.91 -0.61
N MET A 35 0.73 -5.37 -1.26
CA MET A 35 0.15 -6.68 -1.07
C MET A 35 0.54 -7.58 -2.24
N SER A 36 1.06 -8.77 -1.94
CA SER A 36 1.21 -9.85 -2.93
C SER A 36 -0.16 -10.49 -3.15
N VAL A 37 -0.58 -10.59 -4.41
CA VAL A 37 -1.88 -11.09 -4.82
C VAL A 37 -1.70 -12.23 -5.81
N HIS A 38 -2.30 -13.37 -5.48
CA HIS A 38 -2.39 -14.52 -6.38
C HIS A 38 -3.84 -14.70 -6.78
N ILE A 39 -4.11 -14.67 -8.08
CA ILE A 39 -5.45 -14.79 -8.65
C ILE A 39 -5.53 -16.08 -9.44
N THR A 40 -6.63 -16.81 -9.27
CA THR A 40 -6.96 -18.00 -10.05
C THR A 40 -8.34 -17.82 -10.64
N ALA A 41 -8.46 -17.91 -11.97
CA ALA A 41 -9.74 -17.78 -12.66
C ALA A 41 -9.74 -18.52 -14.00
N PRO A 42 -10.90 -18.86 -14.60
CA PRO A 42 -10.95 -19.38 -15.96
C PRO A 42 -10.26 -18.45 -16.96
N GLU A 43 -9.47 -19.01 -17.87
CA GLU A 43 -8.58 -18.26 -18.78
C GLU A 43 -9.32 -17.25 -19.67
N GLN A 44 -10.59 -17.53 -20.01
CA GLN A 44 -11.48 -16.61 -20.73
C GLN A 44 -11.65 -15.23 -20.06
N PHE A 45 -11.38 -15.12 -18.75
CA PHE A 45 -11.46 -13.86 -18.00
C PHE A 45 -10.09 -13.19 -17.78
N ALA A 46 -8.98 -13.84 -18.16
CA ALA A 46 -7.63 -13.35 -17.87
C ALA A 46 -7.39 -11.93 -18.41
N GLY A 47 -7.83 -11.63 -19.64
CA GLY A 47 -7.70 -10.29 -20.22
C GLY A 47 -8.45 -9.21 -19.45
N ALA A 48 -9.65 -9.52 -18.93
CA ALA A 48 -10.41 -8.58 -18.12
C ALA A 48 -9.75 -8.32 -16.76
N ILE A 49 -9.21 -9.37 -16.13
CA ILE A 49 -8.48 -9.28 -14.85
C ILE A 49 -7.22 -8.43 -15.02
N VAL A 50 -6.41 -8.70 -16.05
CA VAL A 50 -5.19 -7.94 -16.36
C VAL A 50 -5.53 -6.47 -16.66
N GLY A 51 -6.62 -6.21 -17.39
CA GLY A 51 -7.10 -4.85 -17.64
C GLY A 51 -7.40 -4.10 -16.34
N ASP A 52 -8.15 -4.72 -15.43
CA ASP A 52 -8.51 -4.10 -14.14
C ASP A 52 -7.27 -3.86 -13.25
N LEU A 53 -6.34 -4.83 -13.16
CA LEU A 53 -5.09 -4.68 -12.39
C LEU A 53 -4.26 -3.48 -12.86
N ASN A 54 -4.14 -3.27 -14.18
CA ASN A 54 -3.41 -2.12 -14.72
C ASN A 54 -4.02 -0.77 -14.32
N THR A 55 -5.33 -0.70 -14.09
CA THR A 55 -5.98 0.52 -13.60
C THR A 55 -5.74 0.80 -12.11
N ARG A 56 -5.26 -0.21 -11.36
CA ARG A 56 -5.13 -0.20 -9.89
C ARG A 56 -3.69 -0.08 -9.41
N ARG A 57 -2.82 0.56 -10.20
CA ARG A 57 -1.39 0.71 -9.89
C ARG A 57 -0.72 -0.62 -9.51
N SER A 58 -1.26 -1.73 -10.03
CA SER A 58 -0.75 -3.06 -9.71
C SER A 58 0.40 -3.39 -10.65
N HIS A 59 1.38 -4.11 -10.12
CA HIS A 59 2.52 -4.60 -10.88
C HIS A 59 2.37 -6.11 -11.08
N ILE A 60 2.12 -6.54 -12.31
CA ILE A 60 1.95 -7.97 -12.63
C ILE A 60 3.34 -8.60 -12.69
N LEU A 61 3.57 -9.60 -11.84
CA LEU A 61 4.83 -10.35 -11.76
C LEU A 61 4.87 -11.47 -12.79
N GLY A 62 3.72 -12.10 -13.05
CA GLY A 62 3.62 -13.22 -13.96
C GLY A 62 2.18 -13.65 -14.24
N MET A 63 2.01 -14.37 -15.34
CA MET A 63 0.76 -15.03 -15.68
C MET A 63 1.07 -16.36 -16.34
N SER A 64 0.46 -17.44 -15.85
CA SER A 64 0.60 -18.78 -16.42
C SER A 64 -0.78 -19.43 -16.64
N PRO A 65 -1.10 -19.87 -17.86
CA PRO A 65 -2.28 -20.68 -18.12
C PRO A 65 -1.96 -22.17 -17.88
N GLU A 66 -2.82 -22.87 -17.16
CA GLU A 66 -2.75 -24.32 -16.97
C GLU A 66 -4.17 -24.91 -16.89
N GLY A 67 -4.47 -25.92 -17.73
CA GLY A 67 -5.75 -26.64 -17.67
C GLY A 67 -7.01 -25.77 -17.89
N GLY A 68 -6.90 -24.67 -18.64
CA GLY A 68 -8.00 -23.71 -18.86
C GLY A 68 -8.22 -22.72 -17.71
N ILE A 69 -7.31 -22.70 -16.74
CA ILE A 69 -7.25 -21.76 -15.62
C ILE A 69 -6.05 -20.83 -15.83
N ALA A 70 -6.25 -19.54 -15.62
CA ALA A 70 -5.18 -18.55 -15.53
C ALA A 70 -4.79 -18.34 -14.07
N TYR A 71 -3.49 -18.43 -13.81
CA TYR A 71 -2.84 -18.03 -12.57
C TYR A 71 -2.14 -16.71 -12.82
N ILE A 72 -2.44 -15.69 -12.02
CA ILE A 72 -1.89 -14.34 -12.16
C ILE A 72 -1.29 -13.94 -10.82
N ASP A 73 -0.01 -13.62 -10.84
CA ASP A 73 0.73 -13.11 -9.69
C ASP A 73 0.96 -11.62 -9.89
N ALA A 74 0.59 -10.82 -8.90
CA ALA A 74 0.73 -9.38 -8.96
C ALA A 74 1.01 -8.79 -7.58
N GLU A 75 1.60 -7.61 -7.55
CA GLU A 75 1.69 -6.77 -6.37
C GLU A 75 0.73 -5.59 -6.54
N MET A 76 0.00 -5.23 -5.49
CA MET A 76 -0.86 -4.05 -5.52
C MET A 76 -0.83 -3.29 -4.19
N PRO A 77 -0.95 -1.96 -4.23
CA PRO A 77 -1.09 -1.19 -3.00
C PRO A 77 -2.38 -1.57 -2.26
N ARG A 78 -2.31 -1.71 -0.93
CA ARG A 78 -3.48 -2.04 -0.10
C ARG A 78 -4.64 -1.04 -0.26
N SER A 79 -4.31 0.23 -0.54
CA SER A 79 -5.26 1.30 -0.84
C SER A 79 -6.17 0.97 -2.04
N GLU A 80 -5.66 0.23 -3.01
CA GLU A 80 -6.37 -0.20 -4.23
C GLU A 80 -7.08 -1.56 -4.07
N ALA A 81 -6.70 -2.31 -3.02
CA ALA A 81 -7.07 -3.71 -2.79
C ALA A 81 -8.37 -3.90 -1.98
N GLN A 82 -8.84 -2.87 -1.28
CA GLN A 82 -9.86 -2.99 -0.22
C GLN A 82 -11.21 -3.58 -0.69
N GLN A 83 -11.53 -3.51 -1.98
CA GLN A 83 -12.74 -4.09 -2.58
C GLN A 83 -12.44 -5.06 -3.72
N TYR A 84 -11.18 -5.46 -3.89
CA TYR A 84 -10.76 -6.22 -5.06
C TYR A 84 -11.40 -7.61 -5.13
N SER A 85 -11.69 -8.26 -3.99
CA SER A 85 -12.41 -9.54 -3.96
C SER A 85 -13.81 -9.45 -4.59
N THR A 86 -14.53 -8.35 -4.35
CA THR A 86 -15.85 -8.12 -4.94
C THR A 86 -15.74 -7.81 -6.43
N GLN A 87 -14.77 -6.97 -6.81
CA GLN A 87 -14.50 -6.64 -8.20
C GLN A 87 -14.13 -7.87 -9.03
N LEU A 88 -13.22 -8.71 -8.53
CA LEU A 88 -12.81 -9.94 -9.19
C LEU A 88 -14.00 -10.87 -9.44
N ARG A 89 -14.88 -11.04 -8.44
CA ARG A 89 -16.11 -11.83 -8.62
C ARG A 89 -17.00 -11.24 -9.71
N ALA A 90 -17.15 -9.93 -9.79
CA ALA A 90 -17.93 -9.30 -10.86
C ALA A 90 -17.32 -9.57 -12.24
N LEU A 91 -16.01 -9.39 -12.40
CA LEU A 91 -15.29 -9.63 -13.66
C LEU A 91 -15.36 -11.09 -14.13
N THR A 92 -15.35 -12.02 -13.18
CA THR A 92 -15.26 -13.47 -13.45
C THR A 92 -16.60 -14.19 -13.33
N GLN A 93 -17.70 -13.46 -13.18
CA GLN A 93 -19.04 -14.03 -12.91
C GLN A 93 -19.03 -15.00 -11.71
N GLY A 94 -18.24 -14.67 -10.69
CA GLY A 94 -18.06 -15.44 -9.46
C GLY A 94 -17.09 -16.61 -9.56
N ARG A 95 -16.41 -16.81 -10.70
CA ARG A 95 -15.54 -17.97 -10.95
C ARG A 95 -14.05 -17.73 -10.65
N GLY A 96 -13.67 -16.53 -10.23
CA GLY A 96 -12.32 -16.20 -9.80
C GLY A 96 -12.15 -16.23 -8.29
N THR A 97 -11.00 -16.69 -7.83
CA THR A 97 -10.54 -16.63 -6.45
C THR A 97 -9.26 -15.83 -6.36
N LEU A 98 -9.00 -15.23 -5.20
CA LEU A 98 -7.73 -14.58 -4.92
C LEU A 98 -7.27 -14.86 -3.50
N THR A 99 -5.96 -14.93 -3.31
CA THR A 99 -5.30 -14.82 -2.02
C THR A 99 -4.46 -13.55 -2.01
N MET A 100 -4.33 -12.94 -0.84
CA MET A 100 -3.62 -11.69 -0.67
C MET A 100 -2.89 -11.69 0.67
N GLU A 101 -1.61 -11.36 0.63
CA GLU A 101 -0.76 -11.27 1.81
C GLU A 101 0.10 -10.00 1.78
N PHE A 102 0.50 -9.53 2.95
CA PHE A 102 1.42 -8.40 3.02
C PHE A 102 2.79 -8.83 2.49
N GLY A 103 3.31 -8.10 1.51
CA GLY A 103 4.67 -8.29 1.01
C GLY A 103 5.64 -7.36 1.70
N HIS A 104 5.51 -6.05 1.45
CA HIS A 104 6.45 -5.05 1.93
C HIS A 104 5.81 -3.64 1.96
N TYR A 105 6.58 -2.64 2.39
CA TYR A 105 6.22 -1.23 2.24
C TYR A 105 6.91 -0.65 1.01
N GLY A 106 6.14 0.00 0.14
CA GLY A 106 6.63 0.73 -1.03
C GLY A 106 6.42 2.24 -0.87
N GLU A 107 7.14 3.03 -1.65
CA GLU A 107 6.95 4.48 -1.67
C GLU A 107 5.62 4.85 -2.32
N VAL A 108 4.89 5.77 -1.68
CA VAL A 108 3.68 6.35 -2.25
C VAL A 108 4.07 7.25 -3.43
N PRO A 109 3.43 7.13 -4.60
CA PRO A 109 3.67 8.04 -5.72
C PRO A 109 3.51 9.50 -5.33
N ALA A 110 4.43 10.36 -5.75
CA ALA A 110 4.46 11.78 -5.38
C ALA A 110 3.12 12.50 -5.61
N SER A 111 2.39 12.14 -6.67
CA SER A 111 1.07 12.70 -6.98
C SER A 111 -0.01 12.41 -5.93
N LEU A 112 0.13 11.31 -5.17
CA LEU A 112 -0.78 10.95 -4.09
C LEU A 112 -0.33 11.52 -2.75
N VAL A 113 0.98 11.71 -2.55
CA VAL A 113 1.55 12.24 -1.29
C VAL A 113 0.94 13.60 -0.96
N GLU A 114 0.94 14.55 -1.90
CA GLU A 114 0.41 15.90 -1.68
C GLU A 114 -1.06 15.86 -1.22
N ARG A 115 -1.87 15.01 -1.84
CA ARG A 115 -3.28 14.84 -1.51
C ARG A 115 -3.47 14.24 -0.11
N ILE A 116 -2.72 13.20 0.24
CA ILE A 116 -2.83 12.53 1.56
C ILE A 116 -2.40 13.47 2.68
N VAL A 117 -1.32 14.24 2.46
CA VAL A 117 -0.84 15.24 3.42
C VAL A 117 -1.88 16.32 3.64
N ALA A 118 -2.48 16.86 2.57
CA ALA A 118 -3.53 17.87 2.67
C ALA A 118 -4.74 17.35 3.46
N GLN A 119 -5.23 16.14 3.16
CA GLN A 119 -6.35 15.52 3.88
C GLN A 119 -6.06 15.31 5.36
N THR A 120 -4.84 14.88 5.69
CA THR A 120 -4.44 14.66 7.09
C THR A 120 -4.34 15.97 7.86
N GLN A 121 -3.84 17.04 7.23
CA GLN A 121 -3.79 18.38 7.84
C GLN A 121 -5.18 18.97 8.06
N GLU A 122 -6.13 18.71 7.16
CA GLU A 122 -7.53 19.14 7.32
C GLU A 122 -8.19 18.38 8.48
N ALA A 123 -8.04 17.06 8.53
CA ALA A 123 -8.56 16.22 9.61
C ALA A 123 -7.98 16.59 11.00
N ALA A 124 -6.73 17.06 11.06
CA ALA A 124 -6.10 17.50 12.31
C ALA A 124 -6.57 18.90 12.79
N LYS A 125 -7.23 19.68 11.91
CA LYS A 125 -7.79 21.01 12.25
C LYS A 125 -9.26 20.94 12.67
N ALA A 126 -9.95 19.85 12.33
CA ALA A 126 -11.33 19.57 12.73
C ALA A 126 -11.38 19.01 14.15
#